data_AF-A0A4U9TGG5-F1
#
_entry.id   AF-A0A4U9TGG5-F1
#
_cell.length_a   1.000
_cell.length_b   1.000
_cell.length_c   1.000
_cell.angle_alpha   90.00
_cell.angle_beta   90.00
_cell.angle_gamma   90.00
#
_symmetry.space_group_name_H-M   'P 1'
#
loop_
_entity.id
_entity.type
_entity.pdbx_description
1 polymer ?
#
loop_
_entity_poly.entity_id
_entity_poly.type
_entity_poly.pdbx_seq_one_letter_code
_entity_poly.pdbx_strand_id
1 'polypeptide(L)'
;MVWGFGAREKLMRDGAAALSDMELLAIFLRTGLPGVHVSQRAEQLLAHFGSLYHLVSADYEQFHSQKGLGIATYAQLQAISELAFRLFSGPHLLENALLNPKITQHYLHSLLAHHEREVFLVLFLDNQHRVIRHQEMFAGTINSVVVHPREIVRAALKANAGSPHSGA
;
A
#
# COMPACT_ATOMS: atom_id res chain seq x y z
N MET A 1 32.12 -3.91 9.51
CA MET A 1 32.76 -3.91 8.17
C MET A 1 31.96 -2.94 7.31
N VAL A 2 32.59 -1.83 6.89
CA VAL A 2 32.12 -0.75 5.99
C VAL A 2 30.75 -0.11 6.29
N TRP A 3 30.71 0.87 7.21
CA TRP A 3 29.64 1.88 7.19
C TRP A 3 29.94 2.89 6.08
N GLY A 4 29.71 2.49 4.83
CA GLY A 4 29.89 3.34 3.66
C GLY A 4 28.69 4.28 3.52
N PHE A 5 28.89 5.57 3.77
CA PHE A 5 27.88 6.65 3.69
C PHE A 5 26.64 6.44 4.59
N GLY A 6 26.21 7.48 5.31
CA GLY A 6 24.94 7.38 6.05
C GLY A 6 23.77 7.17 5.06
N ALA A 7 22.68 6.55 5.54
CA ALA A 7 21.53 6.24 4.70
C ALA A 7 20.98 7.49 3.97
N ARG A 8 21.07 8.67 4.60
CA ARG A 8 20.65 9.94 4.00
C ARG A 8 21.58 10.38 2.87
N GLU A 9 22.88 10.21 3.04
CA GLU A 9 23.88 10.50 2.02
C GLU A 9 23.71 9.58 0.82
N LYS A 10 23.46 8.29 1.06
CA LYS A 10 23.13 7.31 0.02
C LYS A 10 21.82 7.68 -0.71
N LEU A 11 20.80 8.13 0.02
CA LEU A 11 19.55 8.64 -0.58
C LEU A 11 19.79 9.83 -1.51
N MET A 12 20.64 10.79 -1.12
CA MET A 12 20.93 11.96 -1.96
C MET A 12 21.76 11.61 -3.20
N ARG A 13 22.66 10.62 -3.10
CA ARG A 13 23.54 10.24 -4.21
C ARG A 13 22.89 9.26 -5.19
N ASP A 14 22.22 8.24 -4.66
CA ASP A 14 21.81 7.05 -5.41
C ASP A 14 20.27 6.93 -5.51
N GLY A 15 19.52 7.80 -4.82
CA GLY A 15 18.05 7.81 -4.82
C GLY A 15 17.42 6.75 -3.92
N ALA A 16 16.10 6.88 -3.70
CA ALA A 16 15.37 6.05 -2.73
C ALA A 16 15.42 4.55 -3.04
N ALA A 17 15.45 4.18 -4.32
CA ALA A 17 15.45 2.79 -4.77
C ALA A 17 16.74 2.03 -4.45
N ALA A 18 17.84 2.72 -4.12
CA ALA A 18 19.12 2.10 -3.76
C ALA A 18 19.20 1.72 -2.28
N LEU A 19 18.25 2.16 -1.45
CA LEU A 19 18.23 1.88 -0.02
C LEU A 19 17.57 0.53 0.26
N SER A 20 18.14 -0.17 1.23
CA SER A 20 17.51 -1.32 1.86
C SER A 20 16.37 -0.88 2.78
N ASP A 21 15.46 -1.81 3.10
CA ASP A 21 14.38 -1.61 4.06
C ASP A 21 14.88 -1.10 5.42
N MET A 22 16.03 -1.62 5.88
CA MET A 22 16.69 -1.19 7.11
C MET A 22 17.15 0.27 7.02
N GLU A 23 17.74 0.67 5.89
CA GLU A 23 18.19 2.05 5.69
C GLU A 23 17.00 3.02 5.57
N LEU A 24 15.93 2.64 4.86
CA LEU A 24 14.69 3.41 4.78
C LEU A 24 14.07 3.61 6.17
N LEU A 25 13.97 2.53 6.95
CA LEU A 25 13.42 2.58 8.30
C LEU A 25 14.33 3.38 9.24
N ALA A 26 15.65 3.29 9.09
CA ALA A 26 16.59 4.09 9.88
C ALA A 26 16.44 5.60 9.60
N ILE A 27 16.22 5.99 8.33
CA ILE A 27 15.89 7.38 7.98
C ILE A 27 14.58 7.81 8.64
N PHE A 28 13.54 6.97 8.54
CA PHE A 28 12.23 7.23 9.13
C PHE A 28 12.28 7.42 10.65
N LEU A 29 13.01 6.55 11.36
CA LEU A 29 13.16 6.61 12.81
C LEU A 29 13.94 7.85 13.27
N ARG A 30 14.76 8.43 12.39
CA ARG A 30 15.64 9.61 12.56
C ARG A 30 16.76 9.44 13.58
N THR A 31 16.47 8.81 14.71
CA THR A 31 17.39 8.61 15.84
C THR A 31 17.22 7.24 16.48
N GLY A 32 18.30 6.76 17.09
CA GLY A 32 18.30 5.55 17.90
C GLY A 32 17.67 5.77 19.28
N LEU A 33 17.79 4.76 20.12
CA LEU A 33 17.49 4.86 21.55
C LEU A 33 18.80 5.07 22.33
N PRO A 34 18.76 5.51 23.59
CA PRO A 34 19.94 5.51 24.44
C PRO A 34 20.64 4.15 24.42
N GLY A 35 21.89 4.11 23.96
CA GLY A 35 22.69 2.89 23.83
C GLY A 35 22.43 2.02 22.60
N VAL A 36 21.50 2.38 21.70
CA VAL A 36 21.20 1.62 20.47
C VAL A 36 21.22 2.54 19.25
N HIS A 37 22.10 2.25 18.30
CA HIS A 37 22.19 3.03 17.05
C HIS A 37 20.92 2.88 16.19
N VAL A 38 20.56 3.90 15.40
CA VAL A 38 19.31 3.92 14.61
C VAL A 38 19.21 2.76 13.62
N SER A 39 20.32 2.36 13.00
CA SER A 39 20.38 1.23 12.08
C SER A 39 20.12 -0.10 12.77
N GLN A 40 20.70 -0.31 13.96
CA GLN A 40 20.47 -1.51 14.75
C GLN A 40 19.02 -1.58 15.24
N ARG A 41 18.45 -0.43 15.63
CA ARG A 41 17.03 -0.33 15.99
C ARG A 41 16.12 -0.68 14.81
N ALA A 42 16.42 -0.18 13.62
CA ALA A 42 15.67 -0.51 12.42
C ALA A 42 15.73 -2.02 12.12
N GLU A 43 16.90 -2.62 12.21
CA GLU A 43 17.08 -4.07 12.03
C GLU A 43 16.29 -4.89 13.07
N GLN A 44 16.32 -4.49 14.35
CA GLN A 44 15.53 -5.13 15.40
C GLN A 44 14.02 -5.07 15.15
N LEU A 45 13.52 -3.91 14.71
CA LEU A 45 12.10 -3.76 14.37
C LEU A 45 11.72 -4.62 13.16
N LEU A 46 12.56 -4.66 12.12
CA LEU A 46 12.33 -5.53 10.96
C LEU A 46 12.38 -7.00 11.34
N ALA A 47 13.27 -7.41 12.23
CA ALA A 47 13.32 -8.78 12.74
C ALA A 47 12.08 -9.14 13.57
N HIS A 48 11.55 -8.19 14.34
CA HIS A 48 10.36 -8.40 15.18
C HIS A 48 9.08 -8.50 14.34
N PHE A 49 8.85 -7.55 13.43
CA PHE A 49 7.65 -7.51 12.58
C PHE A 49 7.79 -8.41 11.34
N GLY A 50 9.00 -8.87 11.00
CA GLY A 50 9.30 -9.72 9.85
C GLY A 50 9.45 -8.97 8.52
N SER A 51 8.73 -7.86 8.32
CA SER A 51 8.89 -7.00 7.13
C SER A 51 8.39 -5.57 7.38
N LEU A 52 8.77 -4.63 6.50
CA LEU A 52 8.21 -3.27 6.50
C LEU A 52 6.70 -3.26 6.39
N TYR A 53 6.14 -4.14 5.56
CA TYR A 53 4.71 -4.27 5.37
C TYR A 53 4.00 -4.59 6.70
N HIS A 54 4.45 -5.62 7.41
CA HIS A 54 3.86 -6.00 8.70
C HIS A 54 4.05 -4.91 9.76
N LEU A 55 5.17 -4.18 9.74
CA LEU A 55 5.40 -3.06 10.64
C LEU A 55 4.41 -1.91 10.41
N VAL A 56 4.15 -1.56 9.15
CA VAL A 56 3.26 -0.46 8.76
C VAL A 56 1.79 -0.82 8.99
N SER A 57 1.43 -2.08 8.78
CA SER A 57 0.07 -2.59 8.93
C SER A 57 -0.27 -3.08 10.35
N ALA A 58 0.68 -3.08 11.28
CA ALA A 58 0.44 -3.46 12.66
C ALA A 58 -0.57 -2.53 13.33
N ASP A 59 -1.44 -3.09 14.18
CA ASP A 59 -2.30 -2.29 15.05
C ASP A 59 -1.47 -1.56 16.13
N TYR A 60 -2.11 -0.60 16.81
CA TYR A 60 -1.41 0.21 17.80
C TYR A 60 -0.91 -0.60 19.01
N GLU A 61 -1.63 -1.65 19.43
CA GLU A 61 -1.23 -2.44 20.60
C GLU A 61 0.05 -3.24 20.30
N GLN A 62 0.08 -3.90 19.16
CA GLN A 62 1.26 -4.62 18.67
C GLN A 62 2.43 -3.65 18.44
N PHE A 63 2.16 -2.48 17.87
CA PHE A 63 3.19 -1.49 17.59
C PHE A 63 3.81 -0.89 18.85
N HIS A 64 2.99 -0.52 19.84
CA HIS A 64 3.44 0.11 21.08
C HIS A 64 4.15 -0.85 22.03
N SER A 65 3.99 -2.17 21.85
CA SER A 65 4.71 -3.19 22.61
C SER A 65 6.24 -3.05 22.53
N GLN A 66 6.74 -2.39 21.49
CA GLN A 66 8.17 -2.16 21.26
C GLN A 66 8.68 -0.87 21.91
N LYS A 67 9.83 -0.97 22.57
CA LYS A 67 10.43 0.16 23.28
C LYS A 67 10.70 1.33 22.33
N GLY A 68 10.18 2.50 22.69
CA GLY A 68 10.36 3.75 21.95
C GLY A 68 9.48 3.90 20.70
N LEU A 69 8.55 2.98 20.46
CA LEU A 69 7.45 3.14 19.50
C LEU A 69 6.22 3.66 20.23
N GLY A 70 6.02 4.99 20.18
CA GLY A 70 4.87 5.64 20.80
C GLY A 70 3.86 6.13 19.76
N ILE A 71 2.78 6.75 20.26
CA ILE A 71 1.69 7.30 19.44
C ILE A 71 2.16 8.22 18.31
N ALA A 72 3.20 9.04 18.54
CA ALA A 72 3.73 9.94 17.53
C ALA A 72 4.33 9.19 16.32
N THR A 73 5.14 8.15 16.58
CA THR A 73 5.75 7.34 15.51
C THR A 73 4.70 6.51 14.78
N TYR A 74 3.73 5.96 15.51
CA TYR A 74 2.60 5.24 14.92
C TYR A 74 1.78 6.15 13.99
N ALA A 75 1.34 7.32 14.49
CA ALA A 75 0.58 8.28 13.70
C ALA A 75 1.35 8.74 12.45
N GLN A 76 2.67 8.88 12.54
CA GLN A 76 3.51 9.23 11.40
C GLN A 76 3.54 8.12 10.33
N LEU A 77 3.61 6.83 10.72
CA LEU A 77 3.53 5.72 9.77
C LEU A 77 2.15 5.65 9.10
N GLN A 78 1.08 5.81 9.89
CA GLN A 78 -0.28 5.83 9.35
C GLN A 78 -0.45 7.00 8.36
N ALA A 79 0.06 8.18 8.69
CA ALA A 79 0.02 9.33 7.79
C ALA A 79 0.83 9.11 6.51
N ILE A 80 2.03 8.53 6.59
CA ILE A 80 2.84 8.22 5.39
C ILE A 80 2.12 7.19 4.51
N SER A 81 1.50 6.19 5.11
CA SER A 81 0.75 5.15 4.39
C SER A 81 -0.47 5.74 3.68
N GLU A 82 -1.22 6.61 4.37
CA GLU A 82 -2.35 7.33 3.78
C GLU A 82 -1.91 8.31 2.68
N LEU A 83 -0.79 9.01 2.86
CA LEU A 83 -0.23 9.87 1.84
C LEU A 83 0.20 9.08 0.61
N ALA A 84 0.90 7.96 0.80
CA ALA A 84 1.24 7.05 -0.27
C ALA A 84 -0.03 6.58 -0.98
N PHE A 85 -1.03 6.12 -0.23
CA PHE A 85 -2.32 5.73 -0.78
C PHE A 85 -2.96 6.85 -1.60
N ARG A 86 -3.10 8.08 -1.10
CA ARG A 86 -3.68 9.20 -1.86
C ARG A 86 -2.90 9.56 -3.11
N LEU A 87 -1.55 9.50 -3.03
CA LEU A 87 -0.69 9.71 -4.19
C LEU A 87 -0.92 8.63 -5.24
N PHE A 88 -1.14 7.37 -4.84
CA PHE A 88 -1.37 6.24 -5.74
C PHE A 88 -2.84 5.99 -6.12
N SER A 89 -3.78 6.65 -5.45
CA SER A 89 -5.23 6.52 -5.66
C SER A 89 -5.86 7.76 -6.28
N GLY A 90 -5.03 8.72 -6.70
CA GLY A 90 -5.49 9.87 -7.48
C GLY A 90 -6.09 9.43 -8.83
N PRO A 91 -6.96 10.26 -9.44
CA PRO A 91 -7.64 9.95 -10.70
C PRO A 91 -6.69 9.52 -11.84
N HIS A 92 -5.48 10.08 -11.87
CA HIS A 92 -4.46 9.79 -12.89
C HIS A 92 -3.73 8.45 -12.71
N LEU A 93 -3.76 7.84 -11.53
CA LEU A 93 -3.10 6.54 -11.27
C LEU A 93 -4.06 5.35 -11.37
N LEU A 94 -5.36 5.59 -11.23
CA LEU A 94 -6.40 4.65 -11.71
C LEU A 94 -6.21 4.30 -13.19
N GLU A 95 -5.66 5.23 -13.99
CA GLU A 95 -5.32 4.97 -15.38
C GLU A 95 -4.21 3.90 -15.55
N ASN A 96 -3.29 3.79 -14.61
CA ASN A 96 -2.11 2.93 -14.76
C ASN A 96 -2.05 1.79 -13.72
N ALA A 97 -3.08 1.64 -12.90
CA ALA A 97 -3.10 0.71 -11.77
C ALA A 97 -2.87 -0.76 -12.19
N LEU A 98 -3.18 -1.11 -13.44
CA LEU A 98 -3.01 -2.46 -13.99
C LEU A 98 -1.79 -2.64 -14.90
N LEU A 99 -0.97 -1.61 -15.08
CA LEU A 99 0.22 -1.69 -15.94
C LEU A 99 1.43 -2.36 -15.27
N ASN A 100 1.39 -2.56 -13.95
CA ASN A 100 2.45 -3.20 -13.19
C ASN A 100 1.85 -4.06 -12.05
N PRO A 101 2.19 -5.36 -11.96
CA PRO A 101 1.69 -6.24 -10.90
C PRO A 101 1.86 -5.72 -9.47
N LYS A 102 2.95 -4.99 -9.18
CA LYS A 102 3.18 -4.37 -7.86
C LYS A 102 2.23 -3.20 -7.59
N ILE A 103 1.96 -2.37 -8.60
CA ILE A 103 1.01 -1.25 -8.49
C ILE A 103 -0.41 -1.80 -8.36
N THR A 104 -0.73 -2.86 -9.12
CA THR A 104 -2.00 -3.59 -9.03
C THR A 104 -2.20 -4.18 -7.64
N GLN A 105 -1.18 -4.82 -7.09
CA GLN A 105 -1.24 -5.39 -5.75
C GLN A 105 -1.50 -4.31 -4.69
N HIS A 106 -0.81 -3.17 -4.73
CA HIS A 106 -1.04 -2.08 -3.78
C HIS A 106 -2.44 -1.47 -3.93
N TYR A 107 -2.91 -1.27 -5.16
CA TYR A 107 -4.24 -0.75 -5.43
C TYR A 107 -5.33 -1.68 -4.90
N LEU A 108 -5.24 -2.98 -5.24
CA LEU A 108 -6.16 -4.00 -4.74
C LEU A 108 -6.07 -4.15 -3.22
N HIS A 109 -4.86 -4.16 -2.66
CA HIS A 109 -4.67 -4.23 -1.22
C HIS A 109 -5.36 -3.07 -0.53
N SER A 110 -5.23 -1.85 -1.03
CA SER A 110 -5.87 -0.72 -0.38
C SER A 110 -7.38 -0.66 -0.56
N LEU A 111 -7.93 -1.22 -1.63
CA LEU A 111 -9.38 -1.39 -1.76
C LEU A 111 -9.91 -2.46 -0.80
N LEU A 112 -9.13 -3.51 -0.54
CA LEU A 112 -9.57 -4.70 0.18
C LEU A 112 -9.16 -4.73 1.66
N ALA A 113 -8.18 -3.93 2.08
CA ALA A 113 -7.56 -4.00 3.42
C ALA A 113 -8.54 -3.78 4.58
N HIS A 114 -9.65 -3.09 4.34
CA HIS A 114 -10.66 -2.81 5.36
C HIS A 114 -11.87 -3.75 5.30
N HIS A 115 -11.88 -4.73 4.39
CA HIS A 115 -12.95 -5.71 4.30
C HIS A 115 -12.66 -6.91 5.22
N GLU A 116 -13.48 -7.08 6.25
CA GLU A 116 -13.41 -8.22 7.19
C GLU A 116 -13.96 -9.54 6.59
N ARG A 117 -14.39 -9.52 5.32
CA ARG A 117 -15.03 -10.66 4.64
C ARG A 117 -14.54 -10.75 3.20
N GLU A 118 -14.60 -11.95 2.61
CA GLU A 118 -14.31 -12.14 1.19
C GLU A 118 -15.30 -11.33 0.34
N VAL A 119 -14.76 -10.51 -0.56
CA VAL A 119 -15.54 -9.70 -1.50
C VAL A 119 -15.16 -10.02 -2.94
N PHE A 120 -16.15 -10.00 -3.82
CA PHE A 120 -15.91 -10.11 -5.25
C PHE A 120 -15.92 -8.72 -5.88
N LEU A 121 -14.71 -8.19 -6.08
CA LEU A 121 -14.47 -6.89 -6.68
C LEU A 121 -14.29 -7.02 -8.20
N VAL A 122 -15.07 -6.27 -8.96
CA VAL A 122 -14.94 -6.15 -10.42
C VAL A 122 -14.34 -4.80 -10.75
N LEU A 123 -13.22 -4.80 -11.47
CA LEU A 123 -12.64 -3.60 -12.08
C LEU A 123 -13.13 -3.48 -13.51
N PHE A 124 -13.78 -2.36 -13.85
CA PHE A 124 -14.16 -2.00 -15.22
C PHE A 124 -13.04 -1.18 -15.83
N LEU A 125 -12.54 -1.62 -16.99
CA LEU A 125 -11.39 -1.03 -17.65
C LEU A 125 -11.76 -0.45 -19.00
N ASP A 126 -11.01 0.55 -19.44
CA ASP A 126 -11.02 0.99 -20.84
C ASP A 126 -10.04 0.17 -21.70
N ASN A 127 -10.00 0.48 -22.99
CA ASN A 127 -9.13 -0.20 -23.97
C ASN A 127 -7.63 0.04 -23.75
N GLN A 128 -7.25 0.93 -22.83
CA GLN A 128 -5.87 1.20 -22.42
C GLN A 128 -5.55 0.59 -21.04
N HIS A 129 -6.40 -0.32 -20.54
CA HIS A 129 -6.30 -0.98 -19.24
C HIS A 129 -6.42 -0.02 -18.04
N ARG A 130 -7.05 1.14 -18.23
CA ARG A 130 -7.32 2.13 -17.19
C ARG A 130 -8.55 1.76 -16.40
N VAL A 131 -8.51 1.82 -15.08
CA VAL A 131 -9.69 1.56 -14.24
C VAL A 131 -10.68 2.73 -14.36
N ILE A 132 -11.79 2.50 -15.07
CA ILE A 132 -12.91 3.43 -15.20
C ILE A 132 -13.70 3.49 -13.88
N ARG A 133 -13.95 2.31 -13.31
CA ARG A 133 -14.75 2.13 -12.09
C ARG A 133 -14.43 0.79 -11.47
N HIS A 134 -14.51 0.67 -10.15
CA HIS A 134 -14.60 -0.62 -9.49
C HIS A 134 -16.00 -0.80 -8.89
N GLN A 135 -16.47 -2.03 -8.84
CA GLN A 135 -17.73 -2.38 -8.20
C GLN A 135 -17.56 -3.69 -7.44
N GLU A 136 -17.86 -3.65 -6.15
CA GLU A 136 -18.15 -4.85 -5.39
C GLU A 136 -19.48 -5.39 -5.88
N MET A 137 -19.44 -6.49 -6.62
CA MET A 137 -20.65 -6.98 -7.30
C MET A 137 -21.48 -7.94 -6.44
N PHE A 138 -20.96 -8.39 -5.29
CA PHE A 138 -21.69 -9.31 -4.42
C PHE A 138 -21.29 -9.15 -2.95
N ALA A 139 -22.31 -9.09 -2.08
CA ALA A 139 -22.23 -9.52 -0.70
C ALA A 139 -22.77 -10.95 -0.64
N GLY A 140 -21.87 -11.94 -0.71
CA GLY A 140 -22.21 -13.35 -0.46
C GLY A 140 -22.19 -13.67 1.05
N THR A 141 -22.74 -14.80 1.44
CA THR A 141 -22.62 -15.35 2.80
C THR A 141 -21.17 -15.69 3.16
N ILE A 142 -20.91 -16.03 4.43
CA ILE A 142 -19.59 -16.21 5.06
C ILE A 142 -18.57 -17.07 4.26
N ASN A 143 -18.99 -18.00 3.38
CA ASN A 143 -18.11 -19.00 2.76
C ASN A 143 -18.11 -19.06 1.22
N SER A 144 -18.83 -18.20 0.49
CA SER A 144 -18.71 -18.15 -0.99
C SER A 144 -19.44 -16.96 -1.61
N VAL A 145 -18.92 -16.51 -2.75
CA VAL A 145 -19.62 -15.59 -3.65
C VAL A 145 -20.03 -16.33 -4.93
N VAL A 146 -21.33 -16.40 -5.20
CA VAL A 146 -21.85 -16.91 -6.48
C VAL A 146 -21.80 -15.79 -7.50
N VAL A 147 -20.87 -15.92 -8.46
CA VAL A 147 -20.69 -14.95 -9.53
C VAL A 147 -21.47 -15.38 -10.75
N HIS A 148 -22.39 -14.54 -11.21
CA HIS A 148 -23.08 -14.76 -12.48
C HIS A 148 -22.46 -13.88 -13.58
N PRO A 149 -21.81 -14.46 -14.62
CA PRO A 149 -21.18 -13.69 -15.69
C PRO A 149 -22.10 -12.68 -16.37
N ARG A 150 -23.42 -12.98 -16.46
CA ARG A 150 -24.43 -12.07 -17.02
C ARG A 150 -24.55 -10.75 -16.24
N GLU A 151 -24.36 -10.78 -14.92
CA GLU A 151 -24.45 -9.59 -14.07
C GLU A 151 -23.20 -8.72 -14.23
N ILE A 152 -22.03 -9.34 -14.39
CA ILE A 152 -20.78 -8.65 -14.73
C ILE A 152 -20.92 -7.92 -16.08
N VAL A 153 -21.41 -8.62 -17.10
CA VAL A 153 -21.62 -8.04 -18.45
C VAL A 153 -22.62 -6.89 -18.40
N ARG A 154 -23.73 -7.04 -17.66
CA ARG A 154 -24.73 -5.98 -17.50
C ARG A 154 -24.18 -4.74 -16.80
N ALA A 155 -23.35 -4.93 -15.77
CA ALA A 155 -22.69 -3.83 -15.07
C ALA A 155 -21.63 -3.14 -15.94
N ALA A 156 -20.89 -3.90 -16.74
CA ALA A 156 -19.92 -3.36 -17.70
C ALA A 156 -20.60 -2.49 -18.76
N LEU A 157 -21.73 -2.95 -19.32
CA LEU A 157 -22.52 -2.17 -20.28
C LEU A 157 -23.07 -0.87 -19.66
N LYS A 158 -23.53 -0.91 -18.41
CA LYS A 158 -23.96 0.31 -17.68
C LYS A 158 -22.82 1.28 -17.42
N ALA A 159 -21.64 0.77 -17.07
CA ALA A 159 -20.45 1.60 -16.83
C ALA A 159 -20.02 2.34 -18.12
N ASN A 160 -20.09 1.65 -19.28
CA ASN A 160 -19.76 2.24 -20.57
C ASN A 160 -20.84 3.22 -21.10
N ALA A 161 -22.09 3.09 -20.67
CA ALA A 161 -23.16 4.03 -21.05
C ALA A 161 -23.12 5.37 -20.28
N GLY A 162 -22.35 5.45 -19.18
CA GLY A 162 -22.25 6.64 -18.33
C GLY A 162 -20.99 7.49 -18.53
N SER A 163 -19.98 6.97 -19.22
CA SER A 163 -18.79 7.74 -19.60
C SER A 163 -19.00 8.31 -21.00
N PRO A 164 -19.07 9.64 -21.19
CA PRO A 164 -18.96 10.20 -22.53
C PRO A 164 -17.58 9.81 -23.06
N HIS A 165 -17.56 9.09 -24.18
CA HIS A 165 -16.35 8.94 -24.99
C HIS A 165 -15.73 10.32 -25.23
N SER A 166 -14.60 10.65 -24.59
CA SER A 166 -13.72 11.67 -25.14
C SER A 166 -12.95 11.00 -26.28
N GLY A 167 -13.60 10.92 -27.43
CA GLY A 167 -12.92 10.70 -28.69
C GLY A 167 -12.29 12.02 -29.13
N ALA A 168 -10.95 12.05 -29.16
CA ALA A 168 -10.09 12.75 -30.11
C ALA A 168 -8.65 12.70 -29.57
#